data_AF-A0A3D5YUL0-F1
#
_entry.id   AF-A0A3D5YUL0-F1
#
_cell.length_a   1.000
_cell.length_b   1.000
_cell.length_c   1.000
_cell.angle_alpha   90.00
_cell.angle_beta   90.00
_cell.angle_gamma   90.00
#
_symmetry.space_group_name_H-M   'P 1'
#
loop_
_entity.id
_entity.type
_entity.pdbx_description
1 polymer ?
#
loop_
_entity_poly.entity_id
_entity_poly.type
_entity_poly.pdbx_seq_one_letter_code
_entity_poly.pdbx_strand_id
1 'polypeptide(L)'
;METINDCDYKPDFELADKYISFSAELLRLSLLAITGISTLIMYSIKKTPDVLLTSCDKYWLFITLLFFALAAGGALAHRFWASDSLAYHIAYLRTKTQKEKIGRRFCLKLSGYLLIITELLFGLAIIVFVITVLRLLIVP
;
A
#
# COMPACT_ATOMS: atom_id res chain seq x y z
N MET A 1 -39.46 0.05 9.70
CA MET A 1 -38.04 0.25 9.39
C MET A 1 -37.40 0.70 10.69
N GLU A 2 -36.64 -0.19 11.36
CA GLU A 2 -35.98 0.14 12.62
C GLU A 2 -34.99 1.29 12.37
N THR A 3 -35.09 2.38 13.13
CA THR A 3 -34.18 3.51 13.01
C THR A 3 -32.81 3.08 13.54
N ILE A 4 -31.83 2.96 12.66
CA ILE A 4 -30.44 2.62 13.02
C ILE A 4 -29.91 3.77 13.90
N ASN A 5 -29.41 3.46 15.09
CA ASN A 5 -28.85 4.46 15.99
C ASN A 5 -27.42 4.83 15.54
N ASP A 6 -27.16 6.12 15.35
CA ASP A 6 -25.86 6.64 14.90
C ASP A 6 -24.70 6.25 15.83
N CYS A 7 -24.98 6.05 17.11
CA CYS A 7 -23.99 5.62 18.09
C CYS A 7 -23.40 4.23 17.79
N ASP A 8 -24.12 3.36 17.08
CA ASP A 8 -23.72 1.96 16.89
C ASP A 8 -22.78 1.74 15.70
N TYR A 9 -22.70 2.68 14.75
CA TYR A 9 -21.87 2.53 13.55
C TYR A 9 -20.82 3.63 13.38
N LYS A 10 -21.05 4.82 13.95
CA LYS A 10 -20.16 5.97 13.75
C LYS A 10 -18.70 5.71 14.18
N PRO A 11 -18.42 5.05 15.32
CA PRO A 11 -17.03 4.75 15.71
C PRO A 11 -16.31 3.84 14.71
N ASP A 12 -17.01 2.83 14.17
CA ASP A 12 -16.44 1.89 13.19
C ASP A 12 -16.14 2.58 11.86
N PHE A 13 -16.98 3.51 11.45
CA PHE A 13 -16.75 4.34 10.25
C PHE A 13 -15.56 5.28 10.42
N GLU A 14 -15.46 5.97 11.54
CA GLU A 14 -14.33 6.86 11.83
C GLU A 14 -13.01 6.08 11.88
N LEU A 15 -13.02 4.86 12.43
CA LEU A 15 -11.85 4.00 12.45
C LEU A 15 -11.47 3.57 11.02
N ALA A 16 -12.43 3.08 10.23
CA ALA A 16 -12.19 2.64 8.87
C ALA A 16 -11.69 3.77 7.97
N ASP A 17 -12.22 4.99 8.13
CA ASP A 17 -11.77 6.17 7.39
C ASP A 17 -10.29 6.49 7.68
N LYS A 18 -9.87 6.41 8.95
CA LYS A 18 -8.45 6.56 9.33
C LYS A 18 -7.56 5.51 8.67
N TYR A 19 -7.98 4.23 8.64
CA TYR A 19 -7.22 3.16 7.99
C TYR A 19 -7.12 3.35 6.47
N ILE A 20 -8.22 3.74 5.82
CA ILE A 20 -8.24 4.03 4.39
C ILE A 20 -7.32 5.21 4.09
N SER A 21 -7.40 6.28 4.88
CA SER A 21 -6.54 7.46 4.74
C SER A 21 -5.05 7.11 4.90
N PHE A 22 -4.69 6.31 5.90
CA PHE A 22 -3.32 5.81 6.08
C PHE A 22 -2.81 5.04 4.85
N SER A 23 -3.60 4.08 4.35
CA SER A 23 -3.21 3.35 3.14
C SER A 23 -3.17 4.22 1.87
N ALA A 24 -3.95 5.31 1.82
CA ALA A 24 -3.85 6.29 0.74
C ALA A 24 -2.54 7.10 0.82
N GLU A 25 -2.02 7.35 2.02
CA GLU A 25 -0.69 7.95 2.19
C GLU A 25 0.41 6.98 1.74
N LEU A 26 0.36 5.72 2.17
CA LEU A 26 1.30 4.68 1.72
C LEU A 26 1.32 4.55 0.20
N LEU A 27 0.15 4.59 -0.44
CA LEU A 27 0.05 4.57 -1.91
C LEU A 27 0.74 5.79 -2.53
N ARG A 28 0.48 7.00 -2.02
CA ARG A 28 1.09 8.25 -2.53
C ARG A 28 2.61 8.22 -2.40
N LEU A 29 3.12 7.81 -1.25
CA LEU A 29 4.56 7.68 -1.00
C LEU A 29 5.19 6.61 -1.89
N SER A 30 4.52 5.47 -2.09
CA SER A 30 4.99 4.41 -2.99
C SER A 30 5.08 4.89 -4.44
N LEU A 31 4.06 5.60 -4.92
CA LEU A 31 4.06 6.17 -6.27
C LEU A 31 5.15 7.24 -6.44
N LEU A 32 5.33 8.11 -5.44
CA LEU A 32 6.41 9.10 -5.43
C LEU A 32 7.79 8.43 -5.52
N ALA A 33 8.01 7.37 -4.74
CA ALA A 33 9.26 6.60 -4.78
C ALA A 33 9.48 5.92 -6.14
N ILE A 34 8.44 5.32 -6.72
CA ILE A 34 8.47 4.74 -8.06
C ILE A 34 8.89 5.78 -9.11
N THR A 35 8.28 6.96 -9.07
CA THR A 35 8.63 8.06 -9.99
C THR A 35 10.09 8.52 -9.78
N GLY A 36 10.52 8.71 -8.53
CA GLY A 36 11.89 9.10 -8.21
C GLY A 36 12.94 8.08 -8.67
N ILE A 37 12.70 6.79 -8.43
CA ILE A 37 13.60 5.71 -8.85
C ILE A 37 13.61 5.57 -10.37
N SER A 38 12.45 5.62 -11.02
CA SER A 38 12.34 5.48 -12.48
C SER A 38 13.05 6.62 -13.20
N THR A 39 12.93 7.86 -12.70
CA THR A 39 13.64 9.01 -13.26
C THR A 39 15.16 8.90 -13.08
N LEU A 40 15.62 8.40 -11.93
CA LEU A 40 17.04 8.10 -11.71
C LEU A 40 17.57 7.06 -12.71
N ILE A 41 16.84 5.95 -12.91
CA ILE A 41 17.21 4.91 -13.88
C ILE A 41 17.26 5.50 -15.30
N MET A 42 16.24 6.26 -15.71
CA MET A 42 16.21 6.91 -17.03
C MET A 42 17.37 7.89 -17.24
N TYR A 43 17.72 8.66 -16.20
CA TYR A 43 18.84 9.60 -16.26
C TYR A 43 20.17 8.87 -16.47
N SER A 44 20.40 7.79 -15.73
CA SER A 44 21.61 6.97 -15.83
C SER A 44 21.73 6.20 -17.14
N ILE A 45 20.63 5.96 -17.86
CA ILE A 45 20.67 5.37 -19.20
C ILE A 45 21.06 6.43 -20.26
N LYS A 46 20.62 7.68 -20.08
CA LYS A 46 20.85 8.77 -21.05
C LYS A 46 22.23 9.41 -20.97
N LYS A 47 22.82 9.49 -19.77
CA LYS A 47 24.20 9.95 -19.56
C LYS A 47 25.14 8.75 -19.64
N THR A 48 26.32 8.93 -20.24
CA THR A 48 27.34 7.92 -20.53
C THR A 48 27.45 6.79 -19.47
N PRO A 49 27.50 5.50 -19.86
CA PRO A 49 27.28 4.35 -18.98
C PRO A 49 28.29 4.14 -17.82
N ASP A 50 29.36 4.93 -17.74
CA ASP A 50 30.49 4.64 -16.85
C ASP A 50 30.49 5.33 -15.48
N VAL A 51 29.64 6.34 -15.23
CA VAL A 51 29.89 7.23 -14.06
C VAL A 51 28.87 7.09 -12.92
N LEU A 52 27.74 6.40 -13.11
CA LEU A 52 26.64 6.48 -12.13
C LEU A 52 25.98 5.18 -11.69
N LEU A 53 26.15 4.04 -12.36
CA LEU A 53 25.47 2.80 -11.95
C LEU A 53 26.18 1.55 -12.49
N THR A 54 26.77 0.77 -11.58
CA THR A 54 27.26 -0.57 -11.94
C THR A 54 26.09 -1.49 -12.30
N SER A 55 26.35 -2.56 -13.05
CA SER A 55 25.32 -3.56 -13.37
C SER A 55 24.65 -4.12 -12.10
N CYS A 56 25.39 -4.28 -11.00
CA CYS A 56 24.88 -4.75 -9.72
C CYS A 56 23.82 -3.79 -9.15
N ASP A 57 24.09 -2.48 -9.16
CA ASP A 57 23.20 -1.47 -8.59
C ASP A 57 21.89 -1.32 -9.37
N LYS A 58 21.94 -1.55 -10.70
CA LYS A 58 20.73 -1.56 -11.55
C LYS A 58 19.76 -2.63 -11.10
N TYR A 59 20.25 -3.85 -10.81
CA TYR A 59 19.39 -4.94 -10.32
C TYR A 59 18.73 -4.59 -8.99
N TRP A 60 19.47 -4.00 -8.04
CA TRP A 60 18.92 -3.60 -6.74
C TRP A 60 17.87 -2.48 -6.85
N LEU A 61 18.05 -1.51 -7.77
CA LEU A 61 17.05 -0.50 -8.05
C LEU A 61 15.77 -1.10 -8.66
N PHE A 62 15.88 -2.08 -9.57
CA PHE A 62 14.71 -2.79 -10.11
C PHE A 62 13.97 -3.59 -9.05
N ILE A 63 14.70 -4.27 -8.14
CA ILE A 63 14.10 -4.97 -7.00
C ILE A 63 13.33 -4.00 -6.11
N THR A 64 13.93 -2.83 -5.82
CA THR A 64 13.29 -1.76 -5.04
C THR A 64 12.01 -1.28 -5.71
N LEU A 65 12.05 -1.05 -7.03
CA LEU A 65 10.91 -0.62 -7.83
C LEU A 65 9.76 -1.65 -7.76
N LEU A 66 10.10 -2.95 -7.86
CA LEU A 66 9.14 -4.03 -7.75
C LEU A 66 8.46 -4.04 -6.37
N PHE A 67 9.22 -3.87 -5.28
CA PHE A 67 8.65 -3.83 -3.94
C PHE A 67 7.72 -2.62 -3.73
N PHE A 68 8.08 -1.43 -4.20
CA PHE A 68 7.17 -0.28 -4.15
C PHE A 68 5.92 -0.49 -5.02
N ALA A 69 6.04 -1.14 -6.17
CA ALA A 69 4.89 -1.47 -7.01
C ALA A 69 3.94 -2.46 -6.33
N LEU A 70 4.48 -3.49 -5.69
CA LEU A 70 3.69 -4.44 -4.88
C LEU A 70 3.05 -3.76 -3.67
N ALA A 71 3.76 -2.85 -3.00
CA ALA A 71 3.21 -2.05 -1.90
C ALA A 71 2.08 -1.13 -2.38
N ALA A 72 2.24 -0.46 -3.53
CA ALA A 72 1.19 0.36 -4.14
C ALA A 72 -0.06 -0.49 -4.47
N GLY A 73 0.15 -1.66 -5.08
CA GLY A 73 -0.93 -2.61 -5.37
C GLY A 73 -1.63 -3.12 -4.10
N GLY A 74 -0.86 -3.46 -3.08
CA GLY A 74 -1.37 -3.90 -1.78
C GLY A 74 -2.17 -2.82 -1.06
N ALA A 75 -1.70 -1.56 -1.09
CA ALA A 75 -2.42 -0.41 -0.54
C ALA A 75 -3.76 -0.19 -1.26
N LEU A 76 -3.79 -0.34 -2.59
CA LEU A 76 -5.02 -0.23 -3.36
C LEU A 76 -5.98 -1.37 -3.05
N ALA A 77 -5.48 -2.61 -2.96
CA ALA A 77 -6.28 -3.78 -2.60
C ALA A 77 -6.87 -3.64 -1.17
N HIS A 78 -6.07 -3.20 -0.20
CA HIS A 78 -6.53 -2.90 1.16
C HIS A 78 -7.72 -1.94 1.14
N ARG A 79 -7.62 -0.83 0.39
CA ARG A 79 -8.69 0.18 0.30
C ARG A 79 -9.97 -0.38 -0.31
N PHE A 80 -9.84 -1.22 -1.34
CA PHE A 80 -10.98 -1.89 -1.96
C PHE A 80 -11.72 -2.76 -0.93
N TRP A 81 -11.01 -3.68 -0.26
CA TRP A 81 -11.62 -4.59 0.71
C TRP A 81 -12.10 -3.88 2.00
N ALA A 82 -11.42 -2.81 2.42
CA ALA A 82 -11.86 -1.98 3.55
C ALA A 82 -13.20 -1.29 3.24
N SER A 83 -13.33 -0.76 2.02
CA SER A 83 -14.56 -0.10 1.56
C SER A 83 -15.72 -1.10 1.42
N ASP A 84 -15.45 -2.28 0.84
CA ASP A 84 -16.46 -3.34 0.72
C ASP A 84 -16.90 -3.86 2.09
N SER A 85 -15.97 -3.98 3.05
CA SER A 85 -16.30 -4.34 4.43
C SER A 85 -17.31 -3.36 5.06
N LEU A 86 -17.13 -2.05 4.85
CA LEU A 86 -18.08 -1.03 5.31
C LEU A 86 -19.44 -1.18 4.62
N ALA A 87 -19.46 -1.43 3.31
CA ALA A 87 -20.70 -1.68 2.57
C ALA A 87 -21.48 -2.88 3.14
N TYR A 88 -20.79 -4.00 3.39
CA TYR A 88 -21.36 -5.17 4.06
C TYR A 88 -21.84 -4.85 5.49
N HIS A 89 -21.14 -3.97 6.21
CA HIS A 89 -21.56 -3.57 7.54
C HIS A 89 -22.87 -2.79 7.53
N ILE A 90 -23.03 -1.82 6.62
CA ILE A 90 -24.28 -1.06 6.45
C ILE A 90 -25.41 -1.99 6.01
N ALA A 91 -25.16 -2.87 5.04
CA ALA A 91 -26.13 -3.83 4.55
C ALA A 91 -26.58 -4.80 5.66
N TYR A 92 -25.65 -5.22 6.52
CA TYR A 92 -25.97 -6.00 7.70
C TYR A 92 -26.83 -5.23 8.71
N LEU A 93 -26.56 -3.95 8.97
CA LEU A 93 -27.40 -3.14 9.86
C LEU A 93 -28.84 -3.00 9.33
N ARG A 94 -29.01 -2.90 8.00
CA ARG A 94 -30.33 -2.78 7.36
C ARG A 94 -31.11 -4.10 7.31
N THR A 95 -30.43 -5.21 7.02
CA THR A 95 -31.11 -6.49 6.72
C THR A 95 -30.99 -7.53 7.84
N LYS A 96 -29.99 -7.39 8.73
CA LYS A 96 -29.60 -8.36 9.77
C LYS A 96 -29.34 -9.78 9.24
N THR A 97 -29.07 -9.93 7.94
CA THR A 97 -28.87 -11.24 7.29
C THR A 97 -27.51 -11.84 7.62
N GLN A 98 -27.44 -13.17 7.83
CA GLN A 98 -26.16 -13.86 8.08
C GLN A 98 -25.19 -13.76 6.92
N LYS A 99 -25.69 -13.69 5.67
CA LYS A 99 -24.88 -13.50 4.46
C LYS A 99 -23.99 -12.25 4.56
N GLU A 100 -24.60 -11.12 4.92
CA GLU A 100 -23.90 -9.83 5.08
C GLU A 100 -22.87 -9.89 6.23
N LYS A 101 -23.20 -10.57 7.33
CA LYS A 101 -22.29 -10.76 8.47
C LYS A 101 -21.03 -11.54 8.08
N ILE A 102 -21.18 -12.59 7.26
CA ILE A 102 -20.07 -13.39 6.75
C ILE A 102 -19.21 -12.57 5.78
N GLY A 103 -19.84 -11.87 4.83
CA GLY A 103 -19.17 -10.97 3.89
C GLY A 103 -18.32 -9.92 4.60
N ARG A 104 -18.89 -9.25 5.61
CA ARG A 104 -18.17 -8.29 6.47
C ARG A 104 -16.93 -8.90 7.10
N ARG A 105 -17.06 -10.06 7.77
CA ARG A 105 -15.93 -10.71 8.46
C ARG A 105 -14.83 -11.13 7.49
N PHE A 106 -15.19 -11.61 6.31
CA PHE A 106 -14.23 -11.99 5.28
C PHE A 106 -13.44 -10.77 4.79
N CYS A 107 -14.14 -9.70 4.39
CA CYS A 107 -13.51 -8.48 3.88
C CYS A 107 -12.63 -7.80 4.95
N LEU A 108 -13.08 -7.73 6.20
CA LEU A 108 -12.29 -7.19 7.32
C LEU A 108 -10.97 -7.94 7.51
N LYS A 109 -11.01 -9.27 7.54
CA LYS A 109 -9.80 -10.08 7.71
C LYS A 109 -8.85 -9.90 6.54
N LEU A 110 -9.37 -9.95 5.32
CA LEU A 110 -8.55 -9.82 4.12
C LEU A 110 -7.91 -8.44 4.03
N SER A 111 -8.67 -7.38 4.32
CA SER A 111 -8.18 -6.01 4.43
C SER A 111 -7.05 -5.92 5.48
N GLY A 112 -7.28 -6.43 6.69
CA GLY A 112 -6.26 -6.41 7.75
C GLY A 112 -4.95 -7.10 7.36
N TYR A 113 -5.01 -8.30 6.76
CA TYR A 113 -3.82 -9.00 6.27
C TYR A 113 -3.10 -8.24 5.14
N LEU A 114 -3.87 -7.68 4.19
CA LEU A 114 -3.29 -6.90 3.09
C LEU A 114 -2.57 -5.65 3.60
N LEU A 115 -3.11 -4.99 4.62
CA LEU A 115 -2.46 -3.81 5.21
C LEU A 115 -1.09 -4.16 5.82
N ILE A 116 -1.05 -5.22 6.64
CA ILE A 116 0.19 -5.68 7.28
C ILE A 116 1.24 -6.08 6.23
N ILE A 117 0.83 -6.85 5.22
CA ILE A 117 1.74 -7.25 4.13
C ILE A 117 2.26 -6.03 3.38
N THR A 118 1.38 -5.06 3.08
CA THR A 118 1.75 -3.83 2.38
C THR A 118 2.76 -3.01 3.17
N GLU A 119 2.55 -2.87 4.48
CA GLU A 119 3.47 -2.14 5.37
C GLU A 119 4.84 -2.81 5.43
N LEU A 120 4.89 -4.15 5.54
CA LEU A 120 6.14 -4.91 5.53
C LEU A 120 6.88 -4.77 4.19
N LEU A 121 6.16 -4.86 3.06
CA LEU A 121 6.74 -4.67 1.73
C LEU A 121 7.27 -3.24 1.55
N PHE A 122 6.53 -2.23 2.01
CA PHE A 122 6.94 -0.84 1.94
C PHE A 122 8.19 -0.58 2.79
N GLY A 123 8.22 -1.08 4.03
CA GLY A 123 9.39 -0.99 4.91
C GLY A 123 10.62 -1.68 4.31
N LEU A 124 10.45 -2.88 3.75
CA LEU A 124 11.53 -3.59 3.06
C LEU A 124 12.03 -2.81 1.84
N ALA A 125 11.12 -2.21 1.04
CA ALA A 125 11.47 -1.40 -0.11
C ALA A 125 12.37 -0.21 0.29
N ILE A 126 12.04 0.48 1.39
CA ILE A 126 12.85 1.58 1.92
C ILE A 126 14.24 1.10 2.32
N ILE A 127 14.33 -0.01 3.06
CA ILE A 127 15.63 -0.55 3.52
C ILE A 127 16.52 -0.89 2.32
N VAL A 128 15.98 -1.60 1.33
CA VAL A 128 16.72 -1.96 0.11
C VAL A 128 17.11 -0.71 -0.68
N PHE A 129 16.21 0.26 -0.80
CA PHE A 129 16.50 1.53 -1.47
C PHE A 129 17.67 2.27 -0.81
N VAL A 130 17.64 2.44 0.52
CA VAL A 130 18.67 3.15 1.28
C VAL A 130 20.02 2.45 1.14
N ILE A 131 20.05 1.11 1.26
CA ILE A 131 21.28 0.34 1.06
C ILE A 131 21.85 0.54 -0.35
N THR A 132 20.98 0.57 -1.35
CA THR A 132 21.38 0.76 -2.76
C THR A 132 21.97 2.15 -2.98
N VAL A 133 21.33 3.20 -2.43
CA VAL A 133 21.83 4.58 -2.53
C VAL A 133 23.15 4.74 -1.77
N LEU A 134 23.30 4.15 -0.59
CA LEU A 134 24.56 4.18 0.17
C LEU A 134 25.69 3.50 -0.59
N ARG A 135 25.43 2.35 -1.22
CA ARG A 135 26.42 1.68 -2.09
C ARG A 135 26.83 2.58 -3.26
N LEU A 136 25.86 3.24 -3.88
CA LEU A 136 26.10 4.18 -4.97
C LEU A 136 26.98 5.37 -4.56
N LEU A 137 26.84 5.85 -3.32
CA LEU A 137 27.62 6.98 -2.80
C LEU A 137 29.04 6.58 -2.36
N ILE A 138 29.24 5.32 -1.94
CA ILE A 138 30.51 4.83 -1.39
C ILE A 138 31.45 4.32 -2.49
N VAL A 139 30.91 3.81 -3.61
CA VAL A 139 31.71 3.33 -4.75
C VAL A 139 31.94 4.50 -5.71
N PRO A 140 33.16 5.08 -5.79
CA PRO A 140 33.48 6.18 -6.68
C PRO A 140 33.62 5.76 -8.15
#